data_AF-A0A661H584-F1
#
_entry.id   AF-A0A661H584-F1
#
_cell.length_a   1.000
_cell.length_b   1.000
_cell.length_c   1.000
_cell.angle_alpha   90.00
_cell.angle_beta   90.00
_cell.angle_gamma   90.00
#
_symmetry.space_group_name_H-M   'P 1'
#
loop_
_entity.id
_entity.type
_entity.pdbx_description
1 polymer ?
#
loop_
_entity_poly.entity_id
_entity_poly.type
_entity_poly.pdbx_seq_one_letter_code
_entity_poly.pdbx_strand_id
1 'polypeptide(L)'
;GQYFCNYRVWRECDSAARRYTGHPRFLQLRYEDLVTDPDAVQAGISAHYPFLLQLHLFSDYHLFAVPSAASQQAMSGLRAVTRASLQKWRQHLPRIAEQYRRHPTLADDLVRLGYEPDRRWLDELQGIESVVYPCRYRERRAYLKEWEKALRIYLKSQRYLKRMAPG
;
A
#
# COMPACT_ATOMS: atom_id res chain seq x y z
N GLY A 1 -1.55 -4.89 18.27
CA GLY A 1 -0.86 -3.78 17.60
C GLY A 1 -1.84 -3.02 16.74
N GLN A 2 -1.70 -1.70 16.58
CA GLN A 2 -2.55 -0.90 15.69
C GLN A 2 -2.09 -1.16 14.24
N TYR A 3 -2.73 -2.12 13.56
CA TYR A 3 -2.26 -2.68 12.28
C TYR A 3 -2.84 -2.01 11.03
N PHE A 4 -3.38 -0.79 11.13
CA PHE A 4 -3.94 -0.12 9.95
C PHE A 4 -3.29 1.24 9.68
N CYS A 5 -3.13 1.52 8.39
CA CYS A 5 -2.76 2.82 7.85
C CYS A 5 -4.02 3.70 7.77
N ASN A 6 -3.95 4.97 8.14
CA ASN A 6 -5.05 5.92 7.91
C ASN A 6 -5.02 6.43 6.45
N TYR A 7 -6.15 6.95 5.98
CA TYR A 7 -6.31 7.37 4.60
C TYR A 7 -5.33 8.49 4.22
N ARG A 8 -4.98 9.40 5.14
CA ARG A 8 -3.96 10.42 4.89
C ARG A 8 -2.64 9.81 4.42
N VAL A 9 -2.09 8.86 5.18
CA VAL A 9 -0.79 8.24 4.83
C VAL A 9 -0.92 7.42 3.55
N TRP A 10 -2.02 6.69 3.38
CA TRP A 10 -2.28 5.97 2.13
C TRP A 10 -2.27 6.92 0.91
N ARG A 11 -2.96 8.05 1.00
CA ARG A 11 -3.06 9.05 -0.07
C ARG A 11 -1.71 9.68 -0.40
N GLU A 12 -0.87 9.88 0.61
CA GLU A 12 0.49 10.39 0.41
C GLU A 12 1.37 9.39 -0.33
N CYS A 13 1.26 8.10 -0.02
CA CYS A 13 1.94 7.04 -0.75
C CYS A 13 1.44 6.96 -2.20
N ASP A 14 0.13 7.02 -2.44
CA ASP A 14 -0.46 7.05 -3.78
C ASP A 14 0.03 8.27 -4.58
N SER A 15 0.01 9.47 -4.00
CA SER A 15 0.51 10.68 -4.66
C SER A 15 1.99 10.59 -5.01
N ALA A 16 2.82 10.00 -4.14
CA ALA A 16 4.23 9.78 -4.43
C ALA A 16 4.44 8.73 -5.53
N ALA A 17 3.69 7.62 -5.48
CA ALA A 17 3.74 6.53 -6.46
C ALA A 17 3.39 7.02 -7.87
N ARG A 18 2.38 7.89 -8.00
CA ARG A 18 1.97 8.46 -9.30
C ARG A 18 3.09 9.16 -10.06
N ARG A 19 4.09 9.71 -9.36
CA ARG A 19 5.25 10.37 -10.00
C ARG A 19 6.15 9.39 -10.73
N TYR A 20 6.03 8.10 -10.45
CA TYR A 20 6.80 7.02 -11.05
C TYR A 20 5.97 6.19 -12.02
N THR A 21 4.68 6.48 -12.21
CA THR A 21 3.85 5.78 -13.18
C THR A 21 4.48 5.87 -14.57
N GLY A 22 4.68 4.72 -15.22
CA GLY A 22 5.34 4.60 -16.53
C GLY A 22 6.86 4.57 -16.49
N HIS A 23 7.49 4.77 -15.33
CA HIS A 23 8.95 4.65 -15.20
C HIS A 23 9.37 3.17 -15.32
N PRO A 24 10.38 2.82 -16.13
CA PRO A 24 10.75 1.41 -16.43
C PRO A 24 11.32 0.61 -15.24
N ARG A 25 11.52 1.28 -14.10
CA ARG A 25 11.96 0.68 -12.83
C ARG A 25 10.88 0.70 -11.76
N PHE A 26 9.64 0.99 -12.15
CA PHE A 26 8.51 1.10 -11.26
C PHE A 26 7.30 0.40 -11.89
N LEU A 27 6.79 -0.60 -11.18
CA LEU A 27 5.61 -1.33 -11.58
C LEU A 27 4.58 -1.23 -10.45
N GLN A 28 3.40 -0.72 -10.78
CA GLN A 28 2.26 -0.68 -9.88
C GLN A 28 1.39 -1.91 -10.11
N LEU A 29 1.04 -2.61 -9.04
CA LEU A 29 0.19 -3.81 -9.06
C LEU A 29 -0.97 -3.64 -8.09
N ARG A 30 -2.11 -4.25 -8.42
CA ARG A 30 -3.26 -4.34 -7.52
C ARG A 30 -3.14 -5.62 -6.70
N TYR A 31 -3.39 -5.50 -5.39
CA TYR A 31 -3.39 -6.67 -4.52
C TYR A 31 -4.50 -7.66 -4.92
N GLU A 32 -5.63 -7.13 -5.39
CA GLU A 32 -6.79 -7.88 -5.84
C GLU A 32 -6.45 -8.81 -7.00
N ASP A 33 -5.66 -8.31 -7.96
CA ASP A 33 -5.21 -9.10 -9.11
C ASP A 33 -4.24 -10.19 -8.62
N LEU A 34 -3.31 -9.85 -7.73
CA LEU A 34 -2.34 -10.79 -7.18
C LEU A 34 -2.98 -11.96 -6.42
N VAL A 35 -4.07 -11.72 -5.69
CA VAL A 35 -4.78 -12.81 -4.98
C VAL A 35 -5.84 -13.51 -5.84
N THR A 36 -6.20 -12.91 -6.97
CA THR A 36 -7.15 -13.49 -7.93
C THR A 36 -6.44 -14.42 -8.89
N ASP A 37 -5.37 -13.95 -9.51
CA ASP A 37 -4.56 -14.67 -10.48
C ASP A 37 -3.07 -14.37 -10.26
N PRO A 38 -2.45 -15.02 -9.25
CA PRO A 38 -1.06 -14.75 -8.88
C PRO A 38 -0.07 -15.04 -10.01
N ASP A 39 -0.34 -16.05 -10.84
CA ASP A 39 0.58 -16.50 -11.89
C ASP A 39 0.50 -15.59 -13.12
N ALA A 40 -0.68 -15.06 -13.46
CA ALA A 40 -0.78 -14.00 -14.47
C ALA A 40 -0.05 -12.72 -14.03
N VAL A 41 -0.15 -12.33 -12.76
CA VAL A 41 0.61 -11.20 -12.23
C VAL A 41 2.11 -11.47 -12.30
N GLN A 42 2.56 -12.67 -11.94
CA GLN A 42 3.96 -13.07 -12.06
C GLN A 42 4.46 -12.96 -13.51
N ALA A 43 3.69 -13.45 -14.48
CA ALA A 43 4.03 -13.34 -15.89
C ALA A 43 4.16 -11.86 -16.32
N GLY A 44 3.26 -10.99 -15.84
CA GLY A 44 3.34 -9.55 -16.08
C GLY A 44 4.60 -8.91 -15.49
N ILE A 45 5.01 -9.31 -14.28
CA ILE A 45 6.26 -8.85 -13.65
C ILE A 45 7.47 -9.29 -14.47
N SER A 46 7.54 -10.56 -14.87
CA SER A 46 8.64 -11.11 -15.66
C SER A 46 8.75 -10.43 -17.04
N ALA A 47 7.61 -10.13 -17.67
CA ALA A 47 7.58 -9.40 -18.94
C ALA A 47 8.08 -7.95 -18.78
N HIS A 48 7.72 -7.29 -17.68
CA HIS A 48 8.17 -5.92 -17.40
C HIS A 48 9.65 -5.86 -16.99
N TYR A 49 10.16 -6.88 -16.30
CA TYR A 49 11.54 -6.99 -15.86
C TYR A 49 12.21 -8.25 -16.43
N PRO A 50 12.68 -8.21 -17.69
CA PRO A 50 13.14 -9.40 -18.41
C PRO A 50 14.42 -10.04 -17.84
N PHE A 51 15.09 -9.37 -16.90
CA PHE A 51 16.24 -9.90 -16.19
C PHE A 51 15.87 -10.81 -15.00
N LEU A 52 14.58 -10.93 -14.66
CA LEU A 52 14.12 -11.81 -13.59
C LEU A 52 14.03 -13.25 -14.08
N LEU A 53 14.53 -14.18 -13.26
CA LEU A 53 14.36 -15.62 -13.47
C LEU A 53 13.23 -16.13 -12.57
N GLN A 54 12.22 -16.75 -13.16
CA GLN A 54 11.17 -17.43 -12.42
C GLN A 54 11.69 -18.78 -11.90
N LEU A 55 11.63 -18.97 -10.58
CA LEU A 55 12.03 -20.23 -9.92
C LEU A 55 10.84 -21.14 -9.64
N HIS A 56 9.74 -20.54 -9.14
CA HIS A 56 8.51 -21.21 -8.78
C HIS A 56 7.32 -20.32 -9.15
N LEU A 57 6.12 -20.91 -9.24
CA LEU A 57 4.87 -20.17 -9.43
C LEU A 57 4.49 -19.40 -8.16
N PHE A 58 3.82 -18.26 -8.33
CA PHE A 58 3.32 -17.49 -7.19
C PHE A 58 2.17 -18.20 -6.47
N SER A 59 1.35 -18.96 -7.19
CA SER A 59 0.34 -19.86 -6.60
C SER A 59 0.95 -20.84 -5.58
N ASP A 60 2.16 -21.33 -5.88
CA ASP A 60 2.88 -22.31 -5.06
C ASP A 60 3.83 -21.70 -4.02
N TYR A 61 3.81 -20.38 -3.81
CA TYR A 61 4.79 -19.72 -2.95
C TYR A 61 4.87 -20.33 -1.54
N HIS A 62 3.73 -20.80 -1.02
CA HIS A 62 3.60 -21.38 0.31
C HIS A 62 4.30 -22.73 0.47
N LEU A 63 4.70 -23.38 -0.62
CA LEU A 63 5.45 -24.63 -0.63
C LEU A 63 6.97 -24.40 -0.57
N PHE A 64 7.45 -23.28 -1.12
CA PHE A 64 8.86 -23.01 -1.32
C PHE A 64 9.41 -21.88 -0.43
N ALA A 65 8.53 -20.98 0.04
CA ALA A 65 8.95 -19.86 0.86
C ALA A 65 9.41 -20.34 2.25
N VAL A 66 10.61 -19.92 2.65
CA VAL A 66 11.16 -20.12 3.99
C VAL A 66 11.20 -18.78 4.72
N PRO A 67 10.07 -18.31 5.27
CA PRO A 67 10.02 -17.04 5.99
C PRO A 67 10.84 -17.11 7.27
N SER A 68 11.53 -16.01 7.61
CA SER A 68 12.22 -15.87 8.88
C SER A 68 11.25 -15.97 10.07
N ALA A 69 11.75 -16.35 11.25
CA ALA A 69 10.94 -16.47 12.46
C ALA A 69 10.14 -15.19 12.77
N ALA A 70 10.75 -14.02 12.58
CA ALA A 70 10.07 -12.73 12.73
C ALA A 70 8.90 -12.55 11.74
N SER A 71 9.08 -12.99 10.48
CA SER A 71 8.03 -12.92 9.45
C SER A 71 6.89 -13.89 9.76
N GLN A 72 7.20 -15.10 10.24
CA GLN A 72 6.20 -16.08 10.64
C GLN A 72 5.33 -15.57 11.80
N GLN A 73 5.95 -14.93 12.81
CA GLN A 73 5.24 -14.31 13.92
C GLN A 73 4.34 -13.16 13.46
N ALA A 74 4.81 -12.33 12.53
CA ALA A 74 4.05 -11.21 11.99
C ALA A 74 2.88 -11.63 11.09
N MET A 75 3.03 -12.70 10.32
CA MET A 75 2.04 -13.19 9.35
C MET A 75 1.07 -14.24 9.92
N SER A 76 1.27 -14.65 11.19
CA SER A 76 0.55 -15.77 11.80
C SER A 76 0.64 -17.06 10.96
N GLY A 77 1.85 -17.35 10.48
CA GLY A 77 2.19 -18.53 9.66
C GLY A 77 2.19 -18.27 8.15
N LEU A 78 2.75 -19.24 7.42
CA LEU A 78 2.73 -19.28 5.95
C LEU A 78 1.40 -19.90 5.48
N ARG A 79 0.72 -19.27 4.53
CA ARG A 79 -0.61 -19.69 4.04
C ARG A 79 -0.62 -19.64 2.52
N ALA A 80 -1.51 -20.38 1.87
CA ALA A 80 -1.75 -20.22 0.44
C ALA A 80 -2.36 -18.84 0.13
N VAL A 81 -2.24 -18.41 -1.12
CA VAL A 81 -2.91 -17.20 -1.63
C VAL A 81 -4.42 -17.36 -1.45
N THR A 82 -5.09 -16.33 -0.91
CA THR A 82 -6.53 -16.39 -0.62
C THR A 82 -7.23 -15.07 -0.88
N ARG A 83 -8.43 -15.16 -1.44
CA ARG A 83 -9.34 -14.03 -1.68
C ARG A 83 -10.16 -13.62 -0.45
N ALA A 84 -10.04 -14.37 0.67
CA ALA A 84 -10.85 -14.16 1.87
C ALA A 84 -10.71 -12.76 2.49
N SER A 85 -9.63 -12.03 2.19
CA SER A 85 -9.40 -10.69 2.71
C SER A 85 -10.00 -9.56 1.87
N LEU A 86 -10.47 -9.83 0.64
CA LEU A 86 -10.95 -8.80 -0.29
C LEU A 86 -12.16 -8.03 0.25
N GLN A 87 -13.08 -8.72 0.92
CA GLN A 87 -14.32 -8.11 1.44
C GLN A 87 -14.26 -7.80 2.94
N LYS A 88 -13.11 -7.99 3.60
CA LYS A 88 -12.98 -7.76 5.06
C LYS A 88 -13.20 -6.30 5.45
N TRP A 89 -12.99 -5.36 4.54
CA TRP A 89 -13.22 -3.95 4.84
C TRP A 89 -14.69 -3.65 5.21
N ARG A 90 -15.64 -4.43 4.68
CA ARG A 90 -17.07 -4.35 5.01
C ARG A 90 -17.38 -4.69 6.46
N GLN A 91 -16.46 -5.35 7.17
CA GLN A 91 -16.58 -5.60 8.63
C GLN A 91 -16.12 -4.38 9.46
N HIS A 92 -15.65 -3.32 8.80
CA HIS A 92 -15.07 -2.14 9.43
C HIS A 92 -15.72 -0.83 8.92
N LEU A 93 -16.99 -0.86 8.53
CA LEU A 93 -17.73 0.32 8.05
C LEU A 93 -17.67 1.52 9.00
N PRO A 94 -17.80 1.40 10.34
CA PRO A 94 -17.68 2.54 11.25
C PRO A 94 -16.36 3.30 11.13
N ARG A 95 -15.27 2.57 10.86
CA ARG A 95 -13.94 3.16 10.63
C ARG A 95 -13.87 3.88 9.29
N ILE A 96 -14.47 3.31 8.27
CA ILE A 96 -14.47 3.87 6.91
C ILE A 96 -15.34 5.13 6.88
N ALA A 97 -16.50 5.12 7.53
CA ALA A 97 -17.34 6.29 7.74
C ALA A 97 -16.56 7.42 8.43
N GLU A 98 -15.77 7.11 9.45
CA GLU A 98 -14.92 8.09 10.13
C GLU A 98 -13.84 8.69 9.21
N GLN A 99 -13.16 7.84 8.43
CA GLN A 99 -12.11 8.28 7.50
C GLN A 99 -12.69 9.10 6.36
N TYR A 100 -13.86 8.71 5.82
CA TYR A 100 -14.58 9.46 4.80
C TYR A 100 -15.05 10.83 5.32
N ARG A 101 -15.61 10.88 6.54
CA ARG A 101 -16.00 12.15 7.18
C ARG A 101 -14.83 13.13 7.30
N ARG A 102 -13.63 12.62 7.59
CA ARG A 102 -12.40 13.43 7.67
C ARG A 102 -11.80 13.76 6.31
N HIS A 103 -12.00 12.86 5.34
CA HIS A 103 -11.39 12.94 4.02
C HIS A 103 -12.41 12.58 2.93
N PRO A 104 -13.29 13.51 2.55
CA PRO A 104 -14.33 13.24 1.54
C PRO A 104 -13.77 12.81 0.18
N THR A 105 -12.52 13.19 -0.13
CA THR A 105 -11.81 12.78 -1.35
C THR A 105 -11.56 11.28 -1.45
N LEU A 106 -11.75 10.53 -0.35
CA LEU A 106 -11.67 9.07 -0.34
C LEU A 106 -12.64 8.45 -1.37
N ALA A 107 -13.84 9.01 -1.50
CA ALA A 107 -14.81 8.51 -2.47
C ALA A 107 -14.33 8.66 -3.93
N ASP A 108 -13.69 9.77 -4.25
CA ASP A 108 -13.16 10.01 -5.59
C ASP A 108 -11.95 9.14 -5.90
N ASP A 109 -11.10 8.89 -4.90
CA ASP A 109 -9.92 8.08 -5.08
C ASP A 109 -10.25 6.61 -5.35
N LEU A 110 -11.31 6.06 -4.74
CA LEU A 110 -11.76 4.69 -5.03
C LEU A 110 -12.29 4.55 -6.46
N VAL A 111 -13.05 5.54 -6.94
CA VAL A 111 -13.53 5.57 -8.33
C VAL A 111 -12.37 5.71 -9.31
N ARG A 112 -11.49 6.68 -9.07
CA ARG A 112 -10.31 6.94 -9.91
C ARG A 112 -9.38 5.73 -10.03
N LEU A 113 -9.24 4.93 -8.98
CA LEU A 113 -8.40 3.72 -8.97
C LEU A 113 -9.12 2.48 -9.53
N GLY A 114 -10.39 2.60 -9.92
CA GLY A 114 -11.18 1.48 -10.43
C GLY A 114 -11.51 0.43 -9.36
N TYR A 115 -11.58 0.84 -8.09
CA TYR A 115 -12.10 0.01 -7.01
C TYR A 115 -13.62 0.03 -6.98
N GLU A 116 -14.22 1.18 -7.30
CA GLU A 116 -15.66 1.36 -7.34
C GLU A 116 -16.05 2.04 -8.67
N PRO A 117 -17.20 1.70 -9.27
CA PRO A 117 -17.61 2.28 -10.55
C PRO A 117 -18.04 3.75 -10.41
N ASP A 118 -18.65 4.10 -9.29
CA ASP A 118 -19.15 5.43 -8.97
C ASP A 118 -19.23 5.61 -7.44
N ARG A 119 -19.80 6.71 -6.97
CA ARG A 119 -19.92 7.00 -5.53
C ARG A 119 -21.06 6.24 -4.82
N ARG A 120 -21.82 5.37 -5.48
CA ARG A 120 -22.94 4.62 -4.87
C ARG A 120 -22.50 3.66 -3.79
N TRP A 121 -21.22 3.26 -3.77
CA TRP A 121 -20.66 2.48 -2.65
C TRP A 121 -20.82 3.20 -1.29
N LEU A 122 -20.98 4.54 -1.28
CA LEU A 122 -21.28 5.32 -0.07
C LEU A 122 -22.64 4.99 0.54
N ASP A 123 -23.55 4.36 -0.21
CA ASP A 123 -24.84 3.91 0.31
C ASP A 123 -24.65 2.86 1.41
N GLU A 124 -23.56 2.08 1.37
CA GLU A 124 -23.19 1.14 2.45
C GLU A 124 -22.79 1.84 3.76
N LEU A 125 -22.48 3.14 3.71
CA LEU A 125 -22.13 3.95 4.88
C LEU A 125 -23.31 4.76 5.43
N GLN A 126 -24.45 4.78 4.74
CA GLN A 126 -25.62 5.52 5.19
C GLN A 126 -26.13 4.95 6.51
N GLY A 127 -26.34 5.82 7.51
CA GLY A 127 -26.79 5.42 8.84
C GLY A 127 -25.73 4.74 9.72
N ILE A 128 -24.49 4.57 9.24
CA ILE A 128 -23.40 4.01 10.04
C ILE A 128 -22.78 5.08 10.92
N GLU A 129 -22.76 4.84 12.24
CA GLU A 129 -22.10 5.74 13.18
C GLU A 129 -20.57 5.68 13.02
N SER A 130 -19.92 6.84 12.91
CA SER A 130 -18.47 6.91 12.72
C SER A 130 -17.73 6.69 14.04
N VAL A 131 -16.78 5.75 14.06
CA VAL A 131 -15.97 5.45 15.26
C VAL A 131 -14.51 5.79 15.01
N VAL A 132 -13.90 6.51 15.96
CA VAL A 132 -12.47 6.83 15.90
C VAL A 132 -11.67 5.64 16.41
N TYR A 133 -10.86 5.05 15.53
CA TYR A 133 -9.96 3.96 15.91
C TYR A 133 -8.56 4.48 16.21
N PRO A 134 -7.86 3.92 17.20
CA PRO A 134 -6.49 4.32 17.49
C PRO A 134 -5.57 3.87 16.35
N CYS A 135 -4.94 4.83 15.69
CA CYS A 135 -4.01 4.61 14.58
C CYS A 135 -2.57 5.01 14.98
N ARG A 136 -1.59 4.22 14.53
CA ARG A 136 -0.16 4.51 14.74
C ARG A 136 0.24 5.83 14.08
N TYR A 137 -0.38 6.14 12.95
CA TYR A 137 -0.08 7.33 12.17
C TYR A 137 -0.92 8.51 12.65
N ARG A 138 -0.27 9.65 12.85
CA ARG A 138 -0.96 10.89 13.20
C ARG A 138 -1.83 11.36 12.04
N GLU A 139 -2.99 11.93 12.35
CA GLU A 139 -3.89 12.51 11.34
C GLU A 139 -3.39 13.84 10.77
N ARG A 140 -2.52 14.55 11.48
CA ARG A 140 -1.92 15.80 11.00
C ARG A 140 -0.41 15.63 10.82
N ARG A 141 0.10 16.14 9.70
CA ARG A 141 1.54 16.26 9.46
C ARG A 141 2.13 17.25 10.46
N ALA A 142 3.25 16.88 11.07
CA ALA A 142 4.04 17.81 11.88
C ALA A 142 5.01 18.56 10.96
N TYR A 143 4.54 19.62 10.29
CA TYR A 143 5.28 20.32 9.24
C TYR A 143 6.72 20.69 9.65
N LEU A 144 6.93 21.24 10.85
CA LEU A 144 8.25 21.60 11.36
C LEU A 144 9.23 20.41 11.40
N LYS A 145 8.75 19.24 11.83
CA LYS A 145 9.58 18.01 11.88
C LYS A 145 9.94 17.51 10.49
N GLU A 146 9.03 17.64 9.52
CA GLU A 146 9.30 17.25 8.13
C GLU A 146 10.31 18.19 7.46
N TRP A 147 10.20 19.50 7.71
CA TRP A 147 11.20 20.47 7.25
C TRP A 147 12.60 20.17 7.80
N GLU A 148 12.70 19.92 9.11
CA GLU A 148 13.97 19.56 9.74
C GLU A 148 14.54 18.27 9.13
N LYS A 149 13.69 17.26 8.94
CA LYS A 149 14.08 15.98 8.32
C LYS A 149 14.54 16.17 6.88
N ALA A 150 13.83 16.96 6.08
CA ALA A 150 14.18 17.23 4.68
C ALA A 150 15.54 17.92 4.58
N LEU A 151 15.78 18.95 5.40
CA LEU A 151 17.08 19.63 5.48
C LEU A 151 18.20 18.65 5.85
N ARG A 152 17.96 17.80 6.86
CA ARG A 152 18.94 16.80 7.30
C ARG A 152 19.27 15.78 6.21
N ILE A 153 18.25 15.30 5.47
CA ILE A 153 18.43 14.38 4.34
C ILE A 153 19.19 15.07 3.21
N TYR A 154 18.83 16.31 2.87
CA TYR A 154 19.53 17.10 1.86
C TYR A 154 21.02 17.24 2.19
N LEU A 155 21.36 17.66 3.41
CA LEU A 155 22.75 17.79 3.84
C LEU A 155 23.49 16.44 3.80
N LYS A 156 22.84 15.34 4.19
CA LYS A 156 23.43 13.99 4.07
C LYS A 156 23.67 13.59 2.62
N SER A 157 22.71 13.84 1.73
CA SER A 157 22.82 13.51 0.31
C SER A 157 23.97 14.28 -0.36
N GLN A 158 24.12 15.57 -0.05
CA GLN A 158 25.22 16.40 -0.54
C GLN A 158 26.58 15.90 -0.06
N ARG A 159 26.68 15.49 1.21
CA ARG A 159 27.92 14.88 1.76
C ARG A 159 28.24 13.54 1.08
N TYR A 160 27.24 12.72 0.81
CA TYR A 160 27.40 11.44 0.11
C TYR A 160 27.89 11.65 -1.33
N LEU A 161 27.24 12.54 -2.08
CA LEU A 161 27.63 12.87 -3.46
C LEU A 161 29.04 13.47 -3.53
N LYS A 162 29.42 14.35 -2.60
CA LYS A 162 30.79 14.88 -2.51
C LYS A 162 31.85 13.81 -2.23
N ARG A 163 31.49 12.71 -1.55
CA ARG A 163 32.41 11.58 -1.31
C ARG A 163 32.50 10.62 -2.50
N MET A 164 31.53 10.67 -3.41
CA MET A 164 31.46 9.82 -4.60
C MET A 164 31.99 10.48 -5.87
N ALA A 165 32.19 11.80 -5.88
CA ALA A 165 32.84 12.48 -7.00
C ALA A 165 34.32 12.05 -7.06
N PRO A 166 34.80 11.44 -8.17
CA PRO A 166 36.22 11.19 -8.35
C PRO A 166 36.94 12.55 -8.43
N GLY A 167 38.06 12.67 -7.73
CA GLY A 167 38.96 13.83 -7.82
C GLY A 167 39.65 13.92 -9.17
#